data_AF-M4RK75-F1
#
_entry.id   AF-M4RK75-F1
#
_cell.length_a   1.000
_cell.length_b   1.000
_cell.length_c   1.000
_cell.angle_alpha   90.00
_cell.angle_beta   90.00
_cell.angle_gamma   90.00
#
_symmetry.space_group_name_H-M   'P 1'
#
loop_
_entity.id
_entity.type
_entity.pdbx_description
1 polymer ?
#
loop_
_entity_poly.entity_id
_entity_poly.type
_entity_poly.pdbx_seq_one_letter_code
_entity_poly.pdbx_strand_id
1 'polypeptide(L)' 'MRSKILLVTAITALFSASSAISQDRWADAKITSQPVSGSVHMLEGMGGNIGVSAGPEGILIIDDQYAPLAEK' A
#
# COMPACT_ATOMS: atom_id res chain seq x y z
N MET A 1 -10.07 44.07 14.85
CA MET A 1 -9.60 42.88 15.59
C MET A 1 -10.46 41.65 15.32
N ARG A 2 -11.80 41.73 15.45
CA ARG A 2 -12.74 40.62 15.18
C ARG A 2 -12.63 39.99 13.77
N SER A 3 -12.48 40.81 12.72
CA SER A 3 -12.31 40.32 11.33
C SER A 3 -11.00 39.55 11.11
N LYS A 4 -9.90 39.92 11.80
CA LYS A 4 -8.63 39.18 11.73
C LYS A 4 -8.73 37.82 12.43
N ILE A 5 -9.48 37.75 13.53
CA ILE A 5 -9.76 36.50 14.25
C ILE A 5 -10.59 35.55 13.37
N LEU A 6 -11.65 36.05 12.73
CA LEU A 6 -12.46 35.28 11.79
C LEU A 6 -11.64 34.73 10.61
N LEU A 7 -10.73 35.52 10.06
CA LEU A 7 -9.85 35.10 8.97
C LEU A 7 -8.88 33.99 9.40
N VAL A 8 -8.27 34.12 10.58
CA VAL A 8 -7.37 33.10 11.12
C VAL A 8 -8.11 31.77 11.38
N THR A 9 -9.31 31.82 11.97
CA THR A 9 -10.13 30.62 12.21
C THR A 9 -10.52 29.93 10.90
N ALA A 10 -10.86 30.68 9.85
CA ALA A 10 -11.19 30.13 8.54
C ALA A 10 -9.99 29.44 7.87
N ILE A 11 -8.78 30.02 8.00
CA ILE A 11 -7.55 29.42 7.47
C ILE A 11 -7.22 28.13 8.21
N THR A 12 -7.28 28.12 9.55
CA THR A 12 -6.99 26.91 10.34
C THR A 12 -7.96 25.76 10.01
N ALA A 13 -9.24 26.05 9.81
CA ALA A 13 -10.23 25.03 9.42
C ALA A 13 -9.95 24.41 8.04
N LEU A 14 -9.41 25.17 7.09
CA LEU A 14 -9.03 24.66 5.77
C LEU A 14 -7.86 23.68 5.83
N PHE A 15 -6.88 23.92 6.71
CA PHE A 15 -5.71 23.05 6.86
C PHE A 15 -5.99 21.75 7.63
N SER A 16 -7.02 21.71 8.48
CA SER A 16 -7.40 20.48 9.21
C SER A 16 -8.06 19.42 8.32
N ALA A 17 -8.55 19.78 7.13
CA ALA A 17 -9.18 18.84 6.20
C ALA A 17 -8.17 17.97 5.42
N SER A 18 -6.88 18.31 5.43
CA SER A 18 -5.85 17.62 4.64
C SER A 18 -5.36 16.31 5.23
N SER A 19 -5.65 16.03 6.51
CA SER A 19 -5.17 14.84 7.23
C SER A 19 -5.95 13.55 6.92
N ALA A 20 -6.99 13.60 6.09
CA ALA A 20 -7.86 12.45 5.82
C ALA A 20 -7.57 11.71 4.49
N ILE A 21 -6.58 12.15 3.69
CA ILE A 21 -6.23 11.50 2.42
C ILE A 21 -5.02 10.57 2.62
N SER A 22 -5.21 9.56 3.45
CA SER A 22 -4.37 8.36 3.46
C SER A 22 -5.28 7.16 3.21
N GLN A 23 -5.97 7.17 2.07
CA GLN A 23 -6.60 5.94 1.61
C GLN A 23 -5.44 4.98 1.28
N ASP A 24 -5.46 3.80 1.91
CA ASP A 24 -4.49 2.76 1.60
C ASP A 24 -4.58 2.51 0.08
N ARG A 25 -3.57 2.99 -0.65
CA ARG A 25 -3.47 2.94 -2.11
C ARG A 25 -3.53 1.50 -2.65
N TRP A 26 -3.46 0.52 -1.75
CA TRP A 26 -3.51 -0.90 -2.03
C TRP A 26 -4.77 -1.59 -1.47
N ALA A 27 -5.72 -0.84 -0.88
CA ALA A 27 -6.93 -1.41 -0.26
C ALA A 27 -7.74 -2.29 -1.22
N ASP A 28 -7.76 -1.92 -2.50
CA ASP A 28 -8.49 -2.64 -3.55
C ASP A 28 -7.58 -3.46 -4.47
N ALA A 29 -6.30 -3.62 -4.14
CA ALA A 29 -5.35 -4.36 -4.96
C ALA A 29 -5.72 -5.85 -4.99
N LYS A 30 -6.16 -6.33 -6.16
CA LYS A 30 -6.39 -7.75 -6.39
C LYS A 30 -5.06 -8.41 -6.74
N ILE A 31 -4.63 -9.36 -5.92
CA ILE A 31 -3.45 -10.19 -6.16
C ILE A 31 -3.92 -11.58 -6.59
N THR A 32 -3.42 -12.07 -7.71
CA THR A 32 -3.62 -13.44 -8.18
C THR A 32 -2.32 -14.22 -8.03
N SER A 33 -2.42 -15.51 -7.73
CA SER A 33 -1.27 -16.41 -7.67
C SER A 33 -1.32 -17.38 -8.85
N GLN A 34 -0.22 -17.45 -9.60
CA GLN A 34 -0.03 -18.37 -10.71
C GLN A 34 1.03 -19.41 -10.34
N PRO A 35 0.70 -20.71 -10.34
CA PRO A 35 1.69 -21.75 -10.08
C PRO A 35 2.68 -21.85 -11.24
N VAL A 36 3.97 -21.91 -10.93
CA VAL A 36 5.04 -22.12 -11.93
C VAL A 36 5.49 -23.58 -11.89
N SER A 37 6.02 -24.04 -10.76
CA SER A 37 6.41 -25.44 -10.53
C SER A 37 6.76 -25.67 -9.07
N GLY A 38 6.32 -26.80 -8.51
CA GLY A 38 6.62 -27.17 -7.11
C GLY A 38 6.23 -26.06 -6.13
N SER A 39 7.22 -25.58 -5.36
CA SER A 39 7.08 -24.48 -4.38
C SER A 39 7.13 -23.09 -5.00
N VAL A 40 7.25 -22.97 -6.33
CA VAL A 40 7.45 -21.69 -7.02
C VAL A 40 6.14 -21.18 -7.61
N HIS A 41 5.82 -19.94 -7.28
CA HIS A 41 4.62 -19.22 -7.72
C HIS A 41 4.98 -17.81 -8.20
N MET A 42 4.13 -17.25 -9.05
CA MET A 42 4.16 -15.84 -9.42
C MET A 42 2.92 -15.16 -8.86
N LEU A 43 3.09 -14.10 -8.08
CA LEU A 43 1.98 -13.22 -7.71
C LEU A 43 1.88 -12.10 -8.75
N GLU A 44 0.66 -11.82 -9.21
CA GLU A 44 0.36 -10.80 -10.21
C GLU A 44 -0.67 -9.80 -9.65
N GLY A 45 -0.45 -8.51 -9.84
CA GLY A 45 -1.32 -7.45 -9.34
C GLY A 45 -0.83 -6.03 -9.65
N MET A 46 -1.24 -5.04 -8.86
CA MET A 46 -0.84 -3.63 -9.06
C MET A 46 0.68 -3.37 -8.89
N GLY A 47 1.45 -4.37 -8.45
CA GLY A 47 2.92 -4.36 -8.34
C GLY A 47 3.67 -5.07 -9.46
N GLY A 48 2.99 -5.54 -10.50
CA GLY A 48 3.62 -6.34 -11.55
C GLY A 48 3.74 -7.81 -11.15
N ASN A 49 4.82 -8.45 -11.58
CA ASN A 49 5.07 -9.88 -11.38
C ASN A 49 6.06 -10.10 -10.24
N ILE A 50 5.60 -10.66 -9.14
CA ILE A 50 6.42 -10.98 -7.96
C ILE A 50 6.70 -12.48 -7.94
N GLY A 51 7.97 -12.85 -7.80
CA GLY A 51 8.38 -14.25 -7.68
C GLY A 51 8.31 -14.73 -6.23
N VAL A 52 7.72 -15.89 -5.99
CA VAL A 52 7.61 -16.49 -4.65
C VAL A 52 8.10 -17.94 -4.68
N SER A 53 8.96 -18.30 -3.73
CA SER A 53 9.30 -19.69 -3.40
C SER A 53 8.89 -19.96 -1.96
N ALA A 54 7.88 -20.80 -1.75
CA ALA A 54 7.30 -21.09 -0.44
C ALA A 54 7.52 -22.56 -0.06
N GLY A 55 8.36 -22.79 0.95
CA GLY A 55 8.68 -24.11 1.47
C GLY A 55 8.41 -24.24 2.97
N PRO A 56 8.63 -25.44 3.55
CA PRO A 56 8.39 -25.68 4.98
C PRO A 56 9.25 -24.81 5.91
N GLU A 57 10.43 -24.40 5.44
CA GLU A 57 11.37 -23.58 6.21
C GLU A 57 11.12 -22.07 6.07
N GLY A 58 10.22 -21.64 5.17
CA GLY A 58 9.89 -20.24 4.98
C GLY A 58 9.60 -19.84 3.53
N ILE A 59 9.51 -18.52 3.33
CA ILE A 59 9.13 -17.90 2.06
C ILE A 59 10.25 -16.97 1.58
N LEU A 60 10.68 -17.15 0.34
CA LEU A 60 11.53 -16.19 -0.38
C LEU A 60 10.67 -15.42 -1.38
N ILE A 61 10.75 -14.09 -1.31
CA ILE A 61 10.03 -13.18 -2.22
C ILE A 61 11.06 -12.38 -3.02
N ILE A 62 10.87 -12.33 -4.34
CA ILE A 62 11.67 -11.54 -5.28
C ILE A 62 10.75 -10.48 -5.86
N ASP A 63 11.01 -9.23 -5.50
CA ASP A 63 10.15 -8.09 -5.76
C ASP A 63 11.00 -6.81 -5.93
N ASP A 64 10.60 -5.91 -6.82
CA ASP A 64 11.27 -4.63 -7.05
C ASP A 64 10.50 -3.41 -6.50
N GLN A 65 9.25 -3.58 -6.03
CA GLN A 65 8.35 -2.47 -5.71
C GLN A 65 7.49 -2.64 -4.46
N TYR A 66 7.44 -3.83 -3.84
CA TYR A 66 6.54 -4.12 -2.72
C TYR A 66 7.23 -4.78 -1.51
N ALA A 67 8.30 -4.14 -1.02
CA ALA A 67 8.93 -4.50 0.25
C ALA A 67 7.94 -4.75 1.44
N PRO A 68 6.81 -4.02 1.58
CA PRO A 68 5.85 -4.27 2.66
C PRO A 68 4.98 -5.54 2.52
N LEU A 69 5.02 -6.28 1.40
CA LEU A 69 4.26 -7.54 1.26
C LEU A 69 4.89 -8.72 1.98
N ALA A 70 6.18 -8.64 2.35
CA ALA A 70 6.86 -9.73 3.05
C ALA A 70 6.29 -10.03 4.45
N GLU A 71 5.57 -9.08 5.04
CA GLU A 71 4.96 -9.22 6.38
C GLU A 71 3.49 -9.65 6.35
N LYS A 72 2.84 -9.71 5.17
CA LYS A 72 1.45 -10.17 5.02
C LYS A 72 1.37 -11.67 4.79
#